data_AF-A0A8X6I6K5-F1
#
_entry.id   AF-A0A8X6I6K5-F1
#
_cell.length_a   1.000
_cell.length_b   1.000
_cell.length_c   1.000
_cell.angle_alpha   90.00
_cell.angle_beta   90.00
_cell.angle_gamma   90.00
#
_symmetry.space_group_name_H-M   'P 1'
#
loop_
_entity.id
_entity.type
_entity.pdbx_description
1 polymer ?
#
loop_
_entity_poly.entity_id
_entity_poly.type
_entity_poly.pdbx_seq_one_letter_code
_entity_poly.pdbx_strand_id
1 'polypeptide(L)'
;DFLRALRVPSVDMILCHSSALFPSLQLSLNNKDISVNSLALINPTGLEIPRLLQPVGFIKPLCRLSEFPMGFQLTKMVGKRLAKKPELKGGTFEEHFLSAFTLLHSNIPERAASFQMLLDQNFPVFLAYSHNDKLISRKTSRKMADMMVVSRDIIIYDEDGKAKGSGGINPFRKVMAFEKGSHFLTRTYPDIISEAVSSFLFDQFQNRVK
;
A
#
# COMPACT_ATOMS: atom_id res chain seq x y z
N ASP A 1 3.97 -3.84 -20.26
CA ASP A 1 4.04 -2.99 -19.05
C ASP A 1 5.39 -2.26 -19.02
N PHE A 2 5.61 -1.34 -18.06
CA PHE A 2 6.84 -0.53 -17.95
C PHE A 2 8.11 -1.38 -17.77
N LEU A 3 8.04 -2.43 -16.97
CA LEU A 3 9.17 -3.31 -16.67
C LEU A 3 9.63 -4.09 -17.90
N ARG A 4 8.69 -4.56 -18.74
CA ARG A 4 9.02 -5.17 -20.05
C ARG A 4 9.71 -4.18 -20.99
N ALA A 5 9.28 -2.93 -21.01
CA ALA A 5 9.92 -1.89 -21.83
C ALA A 5 11.37 -1.65 -21.41
N LEU A 6 11.64 -1.74 -20.09
CA LEU A 6 12.99 -1.70 -19.53
C LEU A 6 13.75 -3.02 -19.61
N ARG A 7 13.14 -4.09 -20.14
CA ARG A 7 13.70 -5.44 -20.22
C ARG A 7 14.14 -5.99 -18.85
N VAL A 8 13.34 -5.73 -17.82
CA VAL A 8 13.57 -6.25 -16.47
C VAL A 8 12.77 -7.56 -16.30
N PRO A 9 13.44 -8.73 -16.26
CA PRO A 9 12.76 -10.03 -16.19
C PRO A 9 12.32 -10.40 -14.77
N SER A 10 12.93 -9.78 -13.75
CA SER A 10 12.64 -10.05 -12.35
C SER A 10 12.87 -8.83 -11.49
N VAL A 11 12.10 -8.72 -10.41
CA VAL A 11 12.23 -7.64 -9.43
C VAL A 11 12.24 -8.26 -8.04
N ASP A 12 13.33 -8.05 -7.29
CA ASP A 12 13.49 -8.62 -5.95
C ASP A 12 12.45 -8.15 -4.96
N MET A 13 12.05 -6.89 -5.05
CA MET A 13 11.02 -6.29 -4.22
C MET A 13 10.29 -5.17 -4.94
N ILE A 14 8.96 -5.16 -4.83
CA ILE A 14 8.18 -3.97 -5.16
C ILE A 14 7.86 -3.25 -3.84
N LEU A 15 8.40 -2.04 -3.70
CA LEU A 15 8.00 -1.11 -2.66
C LEU A 15 6.76 -0.36 -3.14
N CYS A 16 5.66 -0.49 -2.42
CA CYS A 16 4.40 0.15 -2.78
C CYS A 16 3.84 0.95 -1.60
N HIS A 17 3.25 2.09 -1.94
CA HIS A 17 2.61 2.99 -1.00
C HIS A 17 1.12 3.09 -1.33
N SER A 18 0.26 3.03 -0.31
CA SER A 18 -1.17 3.26 -0.48
C SER A 18 -1.80 2.37 -1.56
N SER A 19 -2.37 2.96 -2.61
CA SER A 19 -3.16 2.27 -3.64
C SER A 19 -2.29 1.48 -4.62
N ALA A 20 -0.96 1.67 -4.58
CA ALA A 20 -0.03 0.89 -5.37
C ALA A 20 -0.03 -0.61 -4.99
N LEU A 21 -0.68 -1.00 -3.89
CA LEU A 21 -0.96 -2.40 -3.56
C LEU A 21 -1.59 -3.14 -4.75
N PHE A 22 -2.63 -2.60 -5.38
CA PHE A 22 -3.38 -3.33 -6.40
C PHE A 22 -2.61 -3.67 -7.67
N PRO A 23 -1.93 -2.71 -8.33
CA PRO A 23 -1.07 -3.06 -9.46
C PRO A 23 0.10 -3.97 -9.02
N SER A 24 0.61 -3.81 -7.80
CA SER A 24 1.67 -4.71 -7.28
C SER A 24 1.18 -6.15 -7.12
N LEU A 25 -0.01 -6.37 -6.54
CA LEU A 25 -0.63 -7.70 -6.45
C LEU A 25 -0.85 -8.32 -7.84
N GLN A 26 -1.30 -7.52 -8.81
CA GLN A 26 -1.48 -8.00 -10.18
C GLN A 26 -0.16 -8.40 -10.82
N LEU A 27 0.91 -7.64 -10.61
CA LEU A 27 2.24 -7.97 -11.10
C LEU A 27 2.77 -9.24 -10.42
N SER A 28 2.58 -9.38 -9.12
CA SER A 28 3.08 -10.54 -8.36
C SER A 28 2.37 -11.85 -8.66
N LEU A 29 1.07 -11.83 -8.99
CA LEU A 29 0.28 -13.04 -9.18
C LEU A 29 0.04 -13.42 -10.65
N ASN A 30 -0.21 -12.42 -11.50
CA ASN A 30 -0.78 -12.66 -12.83
C ASN A 30 0.22 -12.46 -13.97
N ASN A 31 1.39 -11.88 -13.70
CA ASN A 31 2.37 -11.58 -14.74
C ASN A 31 3.39 -12.71 -14.89
N LYS A 32 3.14 -13.63 -15.82
CA LYS A 32 4.04 -14.77 -16.08
C LYS A 32 5.41 -14.38 -16.64
N ASP A 33 5.52 -13.18 -17.22
CA ASP A 33 6.73 -12.72 -17.89
C ASP A 33 7.71 -12.02 -16.94
N ILE A 34 7.26 -11.64 -15.73
CA ILE A 34 8.08 -10.92 -14.75
C ILE A 34 7.95 -11.61 -13.39
N SER A 35 9.07 -12.11 -12.88
CA SER A 35 9.11 -12.68 -11.53
C SER A 35 9.21 -11.56 -10.49
N VAL A 36 8.19 -11.42 -9.65
CA VAL A 36 8.25 -10.58 -8.45
C VAL A 36 8.50 -11.47 -7.25
N ASN A 37 9.40 -11.02 -6.40
CA ASN A 37 10.06 -11.89 -5.44
C ASN A 37 9.68 -11.54 -3.98
N SER A 38 9.30 -10.29 -3.72
CA SER A 38 8.77 -9.84 -2.43
C SER A 38 7.99 -8.54 -2.59
N LEU A 39 7.19 -8.18 -1.58
CA LEU A 39 6.47 -6.91 -1.49
C LEU A 39 6.82 -6.17 -0.20
N ALA A 40 6.98 -4.85 -0.30
CA ALA A 40 6.99 -3.95 0.84
C ALA A 40 5.81 -2.99 0.74
N LEU A 41 4.91 -3.05 1.71
CA LEU A 41 3.66 -2.30 1.75
C LEU A 41 3.76 -1.19 2.79
N ILE A 42 3.72 0.08 2.36
CA ILE A 42 3.74 1.24 3.26
C ILE A 42 2.37 1.91 3.24
N ASN A 43 1.68 1.92 4.39
CA ASN A 43 0.30 2.39 4.53
C ASN A 43 -0.57 1.95 3.34
N PRO A 44 -0.68 0.64 3.04
CA PRO A 44 -1.46 0.18 1.91
C PRO A 44 -2.94 0.49 2.12
N THR A 45 -3.66 0.81 1.03
CA THR A 45 -5.07 1.23 1.12
C THR A 45 -6.03 0.17 1.64
N GLY A 46 -5.54 -1.06 1.87
CA GLY A 46 -6.31 -2.12 2.48
C GLY A 46 -7.20 -2.88 1.51
N LEU A 47 -8.05 -3.71 2.10
CA LEU A 47 -9.00 -4.59 1.41
C LEU A 47 -10.45 -4.10 1.56
N GLU A 48 -10.62 -2.81 1.84
CA GLU A 48 -11.92 -2.15 2.04
C GLU A 48 -11.94 -0.82 1.29
N ILE A 49 -13.13 -0.36 0.88
CA ILE A 49 -13.28 0.93 0.21
C ILE A 49 -12.94 2.05 1.20
N PRO A 50 -11.96 2.92 0.92
CA PRO A 50 -11.61 4.02 1.80
C PRO A 50 -12.77 4.97 2.02
N ARG A 51 -12.86 5.55 3.22
CA ARG A 51 -13.90 6.55 3.57
C ARG A 51 -13.92 7.73 2.61
N LEU A 52 -12.76 8.11 2.08
CA LEU A 52 -12.63 9.22 1.12
C LEU A 52 -13.40 8.97 -0.19
N LEU A 53 -13.64 7.70 -0.56
CA LEU A 53 -14.39 7.33 -1.76
C LEU A 53 -15.88 7.13 -1.51
N GLN A 54 -16.33 7.33 -0.27
CA GLN A 54 -17.76 7.29 0.04
C GLN A 54 -18.39 8.68 -0.13
N PRO A 55 -19.55 8.79 -0.81
CA PRO A 55 -20.33 7.71 -1.42
C PRO A 55 -19.83 7.30 -2.81
N VAL A 56 -19.60 6.01 -3.02
CA VAL A 56 -19.03 5.42 -4.25
C VAL A 56 -19.88 5.72 -5.50
N GLY A 57 -21.20 5.77 -5.33
CA GLY A 57 -22.14 6.09 -6.40
C GLY A 57 -21.95 7.49 -7.00
N PHE A 58 -21.35 8.42 -6.25
CA PHE A 58 -21.03 9.76 -6.74
C PHE A 58 -19.64 9.83 -7.39
N ILE A 59 -18.66 9.12 -6.82
CA ILE A 59 -17.28 9.15 -7.33
C ILE A 59 -17.15 8.37 -8.63
N LYS A 60 -17.87 7.24 -8.79
CA LYS A 60 -17.75 6.37 -9.98
C LYS A 60 -18.13 7.08 -11.29
N PRO A 61 -19.25 7.83 -11.40
CA PRO A 61 -19.53 8.65 -12.58
C PRO A 61 -18.49 9.75 -12.81
N LEU A 62 -17.97 10.34 -11.72
CA LEU A 62 -16.94 11.39 -11.80
C LEU A 62 -15.64 10.85 -12.40
N CYS A 63 -15.23 9.65 -11.99
CA CYS A 63 -14.07 8.95 -12.57
C CYS A 63 -14.30 8.58 -14.03
N ARG A 64 -15.48 8.09 -14.40
CA ARG A 64 -15.81 7.84 -15.82
C ARG A 64 -15.77 9.10 -16.66
N LEU A 65 -16.27 10.22 -16.12
CA LEU A 65 -16.21 11.51 -16.82
C LEU A 65 -14.76 11.94 -17.07
N SER A 66 -13.87 11.67 -16.12
CA SER A 66 -12.45 12.01 -16.25
C SER A 66 -11.67 11.19 -17.29
N GLU A 67 -12.23 10.10 -17.79
CA GLU A 67 -11.60 9.29 -18.86
C GLU A 67 -11.54 10.02 -20.20
N PHE A 68 -12.36 11.08 -20.39
CA PHE A 68 -12.33 11.93 -21.58
C PHE A 68 -11.62 13.26 -21.30
N PRO A 69 -10.83 13.83 -22.24
CA PRO A 69 -10.02 15.02 -22.01
C PRO A 69 -10.79 16.24 -21.46
N MET A 70 -12.00 16.49 -21.96
CA MET A 70 -12.85 17.59 -21.46
C MET A 70 -13.41 17.31 -20.06
N GLY A 71 -13.79 16.06 -19.79
CA GLY A 71 -14.30 15.68 -18.48
C GLY A 71 -13.21 15.66 -17.41
N PHE A 72 -11.95 15.39 -17.79
CA PHE A 72 -10.78 15.56 -16.92
C PHE A 72 -10.61 17.02 -16.46
N GLN A 73 -10.77 17.99 -17.36
CA GLN A 73 -10.70 19.42 -16.99
C GLN A 73 -11.83 19.82 -16.04
N LEU A 74 -13.05 19.30 -16.28
CA LEU A 74 -14.21 19.54 -15.42
C LEU A 74 -14.00 18.96 -14.01
N THR A 75 -13.53 17.72 -13.94
CA THR A 75 -13.25 17.04 -12.68
C THR A 75 -12.10 17.68 -11.92
N LYS A 76 -11.07 18.20 -12.60
CA LYS A 76 -10.01 19.00 -11.99
C LYS A 76 -10.54 20.30 -11.37
N MET A 77 -11.49 20.98 -12.02
CA MET A 77 -12.10 22.20 -11.49
C MET A 77 -12.94 21.93 -10.22
N VAL A 78 -13.76 20.87 -10.24
CA VAL A 78 -14.54 20.41 -9.08
C VAL A 78 -13.60 19.91 -7.97
N GLY A 79 -12.55 19.20 -8.37
CA GLY A 79 -11.52 18.64 -7.51
C GLY A 79 -10.78 19.65 -6.66
N LYS A 80 -10.39 20.80 -7.25
CA LYS A 80 -9.76 21.91 -6.51
C LYS A 80 -10.66 22.47 -5.40
N ARG A 81 -11.98 22.40 -5.53
CA ARG A 81 -12.92 22.81 -4.47
C ARG A 81 -13.01 21.77 -3.36
N LEU A 82 -12.92 20.48 -3.70
CA LEU A 82 -12.93 19.37 -2.74
C LEU A 82 -11.58 19.17 -2.01
N ALA A 83 -10.46 19.49 -2.67
CA ALA A 83 -9.11 19.43 -2.13
C ALA A 83 -8.84 20.42 -0.96
N LYS A 84 -9.78 21.33 -0.67
CA LYS A 84 -9.76 22.17 0.53
C LYS A 84 -10.02 21.40 1.82
N LYS A 85 -10.41 20.12 1.75
CA LYS A 85 -10.59 19.28 2.94
C LYS A 85 -9.25 19.06 3.66
N PRO A 86 -9.21 19.17 5.01
CA PRO A 86 -7.98 18.99 5.79
C PRO A 86 -7.29 17.63 5.59
N GLU A 87 -8.06 16.61 5.21
CA GLU A 87 -7.61 15.24 4.97
C GLU A 87 -6.74 15.10 3.70
N LEU A 88 -6.85 16.03 2.76
CA LEU A 88 -6.15 16.00 1.47
C LEU A 88 -4.90 16.89 1.42
N LYS A 89 -4.54 17.53 2.54
CA LYS A 89 -3.45 18.52 2.65
C LYS A 89 -2.02 17.99 2.36
N GLY A 90 -1.86 16.74 1.91
CA GLY A 90 -0.57 16.09 1.69
C GLY A 90 -0.23 15.73 0.24
N GLY A 91 -1.01 16.15 -0.75
CA GLY A 91 -0.79 15.81 -2.17
C GLY A 91 -1.61 16.66 -3.15
N THR A 92 -1.33 16.53 -4.44
CA THR A 92 -2.11 17.21 -5.49
C THR A 92 -3.49 16.57 -5.65
N PHE A 93 -4.47 17.31 -6.19
CA PHE A 93 -5.79 16.73 -6.48
C PHE A 93 -5.64 15.53 -7.42
N GLU A 94 -4.74 15.63 -8.39
CA GLU A 94 -4.40 14.61 -9.35
C GLU A 94 -3.90 13.31 -8.68
N GLU A 95 -3.04 13.39 -7.67
CA GLU A 95 -2.55 12.22 -6.92
C GLU A 95 -3.67 11.49 -6.17
N HIS A 96 -4.53 12.25 -5.48
CA HIS A 96 -5.69 11.70 -4.77
C HIS A 96 -6.72 11.11 -5.73
N PHE A 97 -6.93 11.80 -6.85
CA PHE A 97 -7.86 11.39 -7.88
C PHE A 97 -7.37 10.14 -8.64
N LEU A 98 -6.07 10.05 -8.93
CA LEU A 98 -5.46 8.85 -9.52
C LEU A 98 -5.54 7.65 -8.57
N SER A 99 -5.34 7.87 -7.27
CA SER A 99 -5.53 6.85 -6.24
C SER A 99 -6.98 6.38 -6.20
N ALA A 100 -7.94 7.32 -6.25
CA ALA A 100 -9.37 7.02 -6.34
C ALA A 100 -9.75 6.23 -7.60
N PHE A 101 -9.19 6.60 -8.75
CA PHE A 101 -9.40 5.91 -10.02
C PHE A 101 -8.87 4.48 -9.95
N THR A 102 -7.66 4.30 -9.41
CA THR A 102 -7.04 2.98 -9.21
C THR A 102 -7.91 2.10 -8.30
N LEU A 103 -8.41 2.65 -7.20
CA LEU A 103 -9.28 1.95 -6.25
C LEU A 103 -10.62 1.52 -6.85
N LEU A 104 -11.21 2.36 -7.69
CA LEU A 104 -12.49 2.05 -8.34
C LEU A 104 -12.38 0.97 -9.43
N HIS A 105 -11.21 0.83 -10.04
CA HIS A 105 -10.94 -0.16 -11.09
C HIS A 105 -10.24 -1.42 -10.59
N SER A 106 -9.85 -1.49 -9.32
CA SER A 106 -9.05 -2.60 -8.81
C SER A 106 -9.85 -3.80 -8.30
N ASN A 107 -11.18 -3.74 -8.28
CA ASN A 107 -12.08 -4.80 -7.79
C ASN A 107 -11.66 -5.35 -6.41
N ILE A 108 -11.86 -4.53 -5.37
CA ILE A 108 -11.32 -4.75 -4.02
C ILE A 108 -11.59 -6.15 -3.42
N PRO A 109 -12.79 -6.78 -3.56
CA PRO A 109 -13.02 -8.13 -3.05
C PRO A 109 -12.09 -9.19 -3.65
N GLU A 110 -11.86 -9.16 -4.96
CA GLU A 110 -10.92 -10.09 -5.63
C GLU A 110 -9.48 -9.85 -5.17
N ARG A 111 -9.15 -8.62 -4.79
CA ARG A 111 -7.81 -8.26 -4.30
C ARG A 111 -7.55 -8.73 -2.88
N ALA A 112 -8.59 -8.89 -2.06
CA ALA A 112 -8.47 -9.52 -0.76
C ALA A 112 -8.11 -11.00 -0.88
N ALA A 113 -8.83 -11.71 -1.76
CA ALA A 113 -8.50 -13.10 -2.09
C ALA A 113 -7.10 -13.23 -2.70
N SER A 114 -6.74 -12.33 -3.62
CA SER A 114 -5.40 -12.27 -4.22
C SER A 114 -4.31 -12.10 -3.16
N PHE A 115 -4.48 -11.18 -2.22
CA PHE A 115 -3.51 -10.99 -1.15
C PHE A 115 -3.39 -12.22 -0.27
N GLN A 116 -4.52 -12.86 0.10
CA GLN A 116 -4.49 -14.12 0.85
C GLN A 116 -3.74 -15.21 0.09
N MET A 117 -3.98 -15.36 -1.23
CA MET A 117 -3.27 -16.34 -2.07
C MET A 117 -1.75 -16.14 -2.05
N LEU A 118 -1.26 -14.89 -2.10
CA LEU A 118 0.18 -14.63 -1.93
C LEU A 118 0.65 -15.08 -0.55
N LEU A 119 -0.12 -14.75 0.50
CA LEU A 119 0.26 -15.10 1.86
C LEU A 119 0.37 -16.62 2.05
N ASP A 120 -0.57 -17.39 1.49
CA ASP A 120 -0.64 -18.85 1.54
C ASP A 120 0.53 -19.51 0.80
N GLN A 121 1.11 -18.84 -0.19
CA GLN A 121 2.31 -19.29 -0.93
C GLN A 121 3.63 -18.99 -0.20
N ASN A 122 3.58 -18.54 1.06
CA ASN A 122 4.74 -18.02 1.80
C ASN A 122 5.47 -16.88 1.05
N PHE A 123 4.79 -16.19 0.13
CA PHE A 123 5.37 -15.11 -0.66
C PHE A 123 5.85 -13.99 0.27
N PRO A 124 7.11 -13.52 0.28
CA PRO A 124 7.58 -12.56 1.28
C PRO A 124 6.87 -11.20 1.25
N VAL A 125 6.37 -10.74 2.41
CA VAL A 125 5.67 -9.45 2.55
C VAL A 125 6.13 -8.71 3.80
N PHE A 126 6.53 -7.46 3.59
CA PHE A 126 6.73 -6.44 4.63
C PHE A 126 5.52 -5.50 4.67
N LEU A 127 5.05 -5.16 5.86
CA LEU A 127 3.97 -4.20 6.07
C LEU A 127 4.38 -3.17 7.12
N ALA A 128 4.33 -1.89 6.77
CA ALA A 128 4.41 -0.79 7.71
C ALA A 128 3.16 0.07 7.62
N TYR A 129 2.55 0.40 8.76
CA TYR A 129 1.37 1.26 8.78
C TYR A 129 1.28 2.16 10.01
N SER A 130 0.55 3.26 9.90
CA SER A 130 0.31 4.17 11.01
C SER A 130 -1.11 4.11 11.55
N HIS A 131 -1.25 4.18 12.87
CA HIS A 131 -2.54 4.23 13.55
C HIS A 131 -3.26 5.57 13.39
N ASN A 132 -2.53 6.68 13.21
CA ASN A 132 -3.10 8.01 13.03
C ASN A 132 -3.21 8.42 11.55
N ASP A 133 -3.14 7.47 10.62
CA ASP A 133 -3.41 7.72 9.20
C ASP A 133 -4.86 8.22 9.02
N LYS A 134 -5.02 9.36 8.34
CA LYS A 134 -6.33 9.98 8.10
C LYS A 134 -7.04 9.41 6.88
N LEU A 135 -6.31 8.74 5.98
CA LEU A 135 -6.84 8.17 4.75
C LEU A 135 -7.21 6.70 4.92
N ILE A 136 -6.40 5.97 5.70
CA ILE A 136 -6.60 4.54 5.95
C ILE A 136 -6.93 4.32 7.40
N SER A 137 -8.03 3.62 7.67
CA SER A 137 -8.48 3.42 9.04
C SER A 137 -7.56 2.44 9.78
N ARG A 138 -7.35 2.68 11.07
CA ARG A 138 -6.64 1.76 11.98
C ARG A 138 -7.17 0.31 11.87
N LYS A 139 -8.50 0.15 11.75
CA LYS A 139 -9.15 -1.17 11.62
C LYS A 139 -8.70 -1.87 10.34
N THR A 140 -8.67 -1.16 9.22
CA THR A 140 -8.26 -1.70 7.93
C THR A 140 -6.80 -2.13 7.95
N SER A 141 -5.90 -1.28 8.45
CA SER A 141 -4.47 -1.62 8.56
C SER A 141 -4.24 -2.80 9.50
N ARG A 142 -4.97 -2.84 10.63
CA ARG A 142 -4.87 -3.95 11.59
C ARG A 142 -5.34 -5.27 10.99
N LYS A 143 -6.45 -5.26 10.24
CA LYS A 143 -6.95 -6.45 9.55
C LYS A 143 -5.90 -7.04 8.60
N MET A 144 -5.17 -6.21 7.86
CA MET A 144 -4.07 -6.70 7.02
C MET A 144 -2.92 -7.27 7.85
N ALA A 145 -2.54 -6.62 8.95
CA ALA A 145 -1.51 -7.12 9.84
C ALA A 145 -1.87 -8.48 10.44
N ASP A 146 -3.12 -8.66 10.87
CA ASP A 146 -3.63 -9.90 11.46
C ASP A 146 -3.68 -11.05 10.43
N MET A 147 -3.77 -10.76 9.12
CA MET A 147 -3.61 -11.78 8.07
C MET A 147 -2.17 -12.26 7.93
N MET A 148 -1.19 -11.44 8.33
CA MET A 148 0.23 -11.70 8.11
C MET A 148 0.92 -12.34 9.32
N VAL A 149 0.61 -11.87 10.52
CA VAL A 149 1.29 -12.27 11.76
C VAL A 149 0.35 -12.23 12.95
N VAL A 150 0.69 -12.97 14.00
CA VAL A 150 0.00 -12.84 15.30
C VAL A 150 0.36 -11.51 15.96
N SER A 151 -0.54 -11.01 16.80
CA SER A 151 -0.43 -9.67 17.40
C SER A 151 0.87 -9.38 18.15
N ARG A 152 1.49 -10.40 18.75
CA ARG A 152 2.76 -10.29 19.50
C ARG A 152 4.00 -10.13 18.60
N ASP A 153 3.88 -10.47 17.31
CA ASP A 153 4.98 -10.41 16.34
C ASP A 153 4.99 -9.07 15.59
N ILE A 154 4.10 -8.14 15.94
CA ILE A 154 4.09 -6.78 15.40
C ILE A 154 5.05 -5.91 16.22
N ILE A 155 5.97 -5.23 15.53
CA ILE A 155 6.81 -4.20 16.15
C ILE A 155 6.00 -2.91 16.22
N ILE A 156 5.81 -2.37 17.43
CA ILE A 156 5.04 -1.13 17.63
C ILE A 156 6.01 0.00 17.94
N TYR A 157 6.03 1.02 17.09
CA TYR A 157 6.77 2.26 17.27
C TYR A 157 5.86 3.27 17.97
N ASP A 158 6.31 3.78 19.11
CA ASP A 158 5.61 4.85 19.81
C ASP A 158 5.79 6.21 19.13
N GLU A 159 5.25 7.27 19.74
CA GLU A 159 5.29 8.62 19.16
C GLU A 159 6.71 9.17 18.95
N ASP A 160 7.68 8.69 19.73
CA ASP A 160 9.09 9.09 19.64
C ASP A 160 9.86 8.21 18.63
N GLY A 161 9.19 7.25 17.99
CA GLY A 161 9.83 6.29 17.08
C GLY A 161 10.63 5.22 17.83
N LYS A 162 10.35 4.95 19.11
CA LYS A 162 10.98 3.86 19.85
C LYS A 162 10.19 2.58 19.64
N ALA A 163 10.91 1.52 19.27
CA ALA A 163 10.33 0.21 19.03
C ALA A 163 9.96 -0.50 20.35
N LYS A 164 8.78 -1.14 20.35
CA LYS A 164 8.29 -2.04 21.39
C LYS A 164 7.96 -3.39 20.74
N GLY A 165 8.45 -4.47 21.34
CA GLY A 165 8.33 -5.82 20.81
C GLY A 165 9.53 -6.24 19.96
N SER A 166 9.71 -7.56 19.78
CA SER A 166 10.85 -8.15 19.08
C SER A 166 10.60 -8.45 17.60
N GLY A 167 9.35 -8.38 17.14
CA GLY A 167 9.00 -8.54 15.71
C GLY A 167 8.82 -9.97 15.22
N GLY A 168 8.61 -10.94 16.12
CA GLY A 168 8.46 -12.35 15.75
C GLY A 168 9.72 -12.93 15.09
N ILE A 169 9.65 -14.20 14.67
CA ILE A 169 10.75 -14.92 14.00
C ILE A 169 10.39 -15.36 12.57
N ASN A 170 9.30 -14.85 12.01
CA ASN A 170 8.83 -15.28 10.69
C ASN A 170 9.75 -14.71 9.58
N PRO A 171 10.46 -15.55 8.81
CA PRO A 171 11.40 -15.07 7.80
C PRO A 171 10.71 -14.42 6.60
N PHE A 172 9.42 -14.68 6.36
CA PHE A 172 8.67 -14.18 5.22
C PHE A 172 7.78 -12.98 5.56
N ARG A 173 7.57 -12.69 6.84
CA ARG A 173 6.58 -11.70 7.29
C ARG A 173 7.22 -10.75 8.29
N LYS A 174 7.13 -9.46 8.01
CA LYS A 174 7.53 -8.42 8.95
C LYS A 174 6.46 -7.35 8.99
N VAL A 175 6.00 -7.01 10.19
CA VAL A 175 4.95 -6.01 10.40
C VAL A 175 5.40 -4.97 11.41
N MET A 176 5.28 -3.69 11.02
CA MET A 176 5.58 -2.53 11.84
C MET A 176 4.35 -1.63 11.92
N ALA A 177 3.94 -1.32 13.15
CA ALA A 177 2.86 -0.39 13.43
C ALA A 177 3.45 0.87 14.08
N PHE A 178 2.99 2.04 13.66
CA PHE A 178 3.42 3.32 14.22
C PHE A 178 2.23 4.02 14.87
N GLU A 179 2.34 4.38 16.15
CA GLU A 179 1.32 5.17 16.83
C GLU A 179 1.09 6.52 16.10
N LYS A 180 2.17 7.15 15.61
CA LYS A 180 2.11 8.46 14.96
C LYS A 180 3.01 8.59 13.74
N GLY A 181 2.47 8.43 12.54
CA GLY A 181 3.25 8.41 11.29
C GLY A 181 2.58 9.07 10.09
N SER A 182 1.30 9.45 10.22
CA SER A 182 0.48 9.94 9.11
C SER A 182 0.41 8.92 7.95
N HIS A 183 -0.11 9.35 6.82
CA HIS A 183 -0.15 8.55 5.59
C HIS A 183 1.24 8.38 4.94
N PHE A 184 2.21 9.23 5.27
CA PHE A 184 3.53 9.26 4.63
C PHE A 184 4.64 8.86 5.61
N LEU A 185 4.64 7.59 6.03
CA LEU A 185 5.64 7.05 6.96
C LEU A 185 7.09 7.26 6.49
N THR A 186 7.34 7.18 5.18
CA THR A 186 8.67 7.44 4.60
C THR A 186 9.14 8.88 4.78
N ARG A 187 8.24 9.84 5.05
CA ARG A 187 8.59 11.22 5.39
C ARG A 187 8.72 11.43 6.89
N THR A 188 7.89 10.76 7.69
CA THR A 188 7.89 10.92 9.15
C THR A 188 9.02 10.14 9.83
N TYR A 189 9.31 8.94 9.35
CA TYR A 189 10.38 8.06 9.86
C TYR A 189 11.24 7.52 8.71
N PRO A 190 11.94 8.39 7.97
CA PRO A 190 12.69 8.00 6.78
C PRO A 190 13.73 6.92 7.08
N ASP A 191 14.51 7.08 8.15
CA ASP A 191 15.60 6.17 8.48
C ASP A 191 15.07 4.80 8.92
N ILE A 192 14.09 4.79 9.82
CA ILE A 192 13.47 3.56 10.34
C ILE A 192 12.84 2.74 9.20
N ILE A 193 12.10 3.39 8.30
CA ILE A 193 11.44 2.70 7.18
C ILE A 193 12.47 2.22 6.16
N SER A 194 13.45 3.06 5.81
CA SER A 194 14.47 2.71 4.81
C SER A 194 15.34 1.55 5.27
N GLU A 195 15.77 1.57 6.54
CA GLU A 195 16.50 0.47 7.17
C GLU A 195 15.64 -0.80 7.19
N ALA A 196 14.38 -0.71 7.66
CA ALA A 196 13.53 -1.88 7.77
C ALA A 196 13.22 -2.57 6.43
N VAL A 197 12.98 -1.78 5.37
CA VAL A 197 12.76 -2.27 4.01
C VAL A 197 14.04 -2.90 3.45
N SER A 198 15.18 -2.23 3.62
CA SER A 198 16.48 -2.73 3.13
C SER A 198 16.87 -4.03 3.81
N SER A 199 16.78 -4.09 5.14
CA SER A 199 17.08 -5.31 5.90
C SER A 199 16.16 -6.46 5.48
N PHE A 200 14.85 -6.19 5.34
CA PHE A 200 13.92 -7.22 4.86
C PHE A 200 14.27 -7.72 3.45
N LEU A 201 14.66 -6.83 2.52
CA LEU A 201 15.12 -7.20 1.20
C LEU A 201 16.34 -8.13 1.25
N PHE A 202 17.35 -7.76 2.04
CA PHE A 202 18.57 -8.56 2.18
C PHE A 202 18.29 -9.92 2.82
N ASP A 203 17.42 -9.97 3.83
CA ASP A 203 17.00 -11.24 4.45
C ASP A 203 16.35 -12.16 3.40
N GLN A 204 15.48 -11.62 2.53
CA GLN A 204 14.87 -12.40 1.46
C GLN A 204 15.88 -12.88 0.43
N PHE A 205 16.90 -12.08 0.12
CA PHE A 205 17.95 -12.50 -0.78
C PHE A 205 18.75 -13.67 -0.18
N GLN A 206 19.17 -13.57 1.09
CA GLN A 206 19.91 -14.63 1.76
C GLN A 206 19.12 -15.93 1.89
N ASN A 207 17.81 -15.85 2.14
CA ASN A 207 16.94 -17.02 2.27
C ASN A 207 16.71 -17.76 0.94
N ARG A 208 16.99 -17.16 -0.22
CA ARG A 208 16.89 -17.81 -1.54
C ARG A 208 18.15 -18.52 -2.00
N VAL A 209 19.29 -18.13 -1.46
CA VAL A 209 20.60 -18.69 -1.85
C VAL A 209 20.91 -19.99 -1.09
N LYS A 210 20.10 -20.33 -0.07
CA LYS A 210 20.17 -21.59 0.67
C LYS A 210 19.19 -22.60 0.11
#